data_AF-A0A3D5B7Q6-F1
#
_entry.id   AF-A0A3D5B7Q6-F1
#
_cell.length_a   1.000
_cell.length_b   1.000
_cell.length_c   1.000
_cell.angle_alpha   90.00
_cell.angle_beta   90.00
_cell.angle_gamma   90.00
#
_symmetry.space_group_name_H-M   'P 1'
#
loop_
_entity.id
_entity.type
_entity.pdbx_description
1 polymer ?
#
loop_
_entity_poly.entity_id
_entity_poly.type
_entity_poly.pdbx_seq_one_letter_code
_entity_poly.pdbx_strand_id
1 'polypeptide(L)' 'GAITGWAFTNDPIPAEDGLPKIFSASGTPIPDVFQAGQWTYSPSGLPISILTGKLSADRAIKALAKRK' A
#
# COMPACT_ATOMS: atom_id res chain seq x y z
N GLY A 1 12.89 -4.85 9.33
CA GLY A 1 11.77 -4.87 10.27
C GLY A 1 11.69 -3.67 11.21
N ALA A 2 12.78 -3.24 11.83
CA ALA A 2 12.72 -2.17 12.84
C ALA A 2 12.16 -0.83 12.33
N ILE A 3 12.46 -0.43 11.09
CA ILE A 3 11.93 0.82 10.49
C ILE A 3 10.45 0.67 10.07
N THR A 4 10.04 -0.54 9.71
CA THR A 4 8.70 -0.79 9.14
C THR A 4 7.67 -1.22 10.16
N GLY A 5 8.09 -1.70 11.34
CA GLY A 5 7.19 -2.13 12.41
C GLY A 5 6.82 -3.62 12.38
N TRP A 6 7.41 -4.42 11.49
CA TRP A 6 7.21 -5.88 11.43
C TRP A 6 8.47 -6.64 11.04
N ALA A 7 8.62 -7.88 11.50
CA ALA A 7 9.70 -8.78 11.09
C ALA A 7 9.32 -9.62 9.86
N PHE A 8 10.31 -10.15 9.13
CA PHE A 8 10.05 -11.12 8.05
C PHE A 8 9.59 -12.49 8.56
N THR A 9 9.76 -12.73 9.86
CA THR A 9 9.30 -13.93 10.57
C THR A 9 7.94 -13.74 11.23
N ASN A 10 7.28 -12.60 11.03
CA ASN A 10 5.99 -12.32 11.63
C ASN A 10 4.92 -13.19 10.95
N ASP A 11 4.07 -13.85 11.73
CA ASP A 11 2.97 -14.66 11.22
C ASP A 11 1.66 -14.25 11.91
N PRO A 12 0.74 -13.56 11.20
CA PRO A 12 0.87 -13.10 9.81
C PRO A 12 1.78 -11.87 9.69
N ILE A 13 2.29 -11.61 8.47
CA ILE A 13 2.85 -10.29 8.13
C ILE A 13 1.69 -9.28 8.12
N PRO A 14 1.80 -8.14 8.84
CA PRO A 14 0.68 -7.21 8.98
C PRO A 14 0.41 -6.35 7.73
N ALA A 15 1.38 -6.24 6.83
CA ALA A 15 1.23 -5.60 5.52
C ALA A 15 0.98 -6.66 4.44
N GLU A 16 0.37 -6.26 3.33
CA GLU A 16 0.24 -7.14 2.16
C GLU A 16 1.63 -7.60 1.70
N ASP A 17 1.78 -8.91 1.51
CA ASP A 17 3.04 -9.56 1.16
C ASP A 17 2.91 -10.47 -0.08
N GLY A 18 1.69 -10.61 -0.60
CA GLY A 18 1.41 -11.36 -1.82
C GLY A 18 1.73 -10.57 -3.09
N LEU A 19 2.68 -11.06 -3.90
CA LEU A 19 3.02 -10.47 -5.20
C LEU A 19 1.79 -10.24 -6.11
N PRO A 20 0.81 -11.16 -6.21
CA PRO A 20 -0.38 -10.94 -7.04
C PRO A 20 -1.24 -9.75 -6.58
N LYS A 21 -1.12 -9.35 -5.31
CA LYS A 21 -1.94 -8.33 -4.64
C LYS A 21 -1.19 -7.03 -4.39
N ILE A 22 0.02 -6.85 -4.95
CA ILE A 22 0.79 -5.61 -4.79
C ILE A 22 0.00 -4.38 -5.25
N PHE A 23 -0.81 -4.51 -6.30
CA PHE A 23 -1.67 -3.41 -6.76
C PHE A 23 -2.89 -3.20 -5.86
N SER A 24 -3.34 -4.14 -5.05
CA SER A 24 -4.37 -3.88 -4.03
C SER A 24 -3.81 -3.21 -2.79
N ALA A 25 -2.50 -3.29 -2.55
CA ALA A 25 -1.85 -2.83 -1.32
C ALA A 25 -2.14 -1.35 -0.97
N SER A 26 -2.37 -0.48 -1.95
CA SER A 26 -2.72 0.93 -1.65
C SER A 26 -4.15 1.17 -1.15
N GLY A 27 -4.99 0.13 -1.09
CA GLY A 27 -6.36 0.23 -0.60
C GLY A 27 -6.40 0.23 0.92
N THR A 28 -7.39 0.91 1.50
CA THR A 28 -7.69 0.79 2.93
C THR A 28 -9.16 0.42 3.13
N PRO A 29 -9.54 -0.10 4.31
CA PRO A 29 -10.95 -0.32 4.65
C PRO A 29 -11.76 0.97 4.77
N ILE A 30 -11.10 2.13 4.86
CA ILE A 30 -11.76 3.43 5.02
C ILE A 30 -12.07 3.99 3.63
N PRO A 31 -13.33 4.32 3.31
CA PRO A 31 -13.70 4.90 2.02
C PRO A 31 -12.89 6.15 1.70
N ASP A 32 -12.41 6.24 0.45
CA ASP A 32 -11.66 7.37 -0.09
C ASP A 32 -10.33 7.69 0.62
N VAL A 33 -9.87 6.78 1.47
CA VAL A 33 -8.55 6.82 2.09
C VAL A 33 -7.67 5.75 1.45
N PHE A 34 -6.54 6.18 0.89
CA PHE A 34 -5.55 5.31 0.25
C PHE A 34 -4.24 5.38 1.01
N GLN A 35 -3.48 4.28 1.00
CA GLN A 35 -2.19 4.18 1.68
C GLN A 35 -1.03 4.13 0.69
N ALA A 36 0.06 4.80 1.02
CA ALA A 36 1.28 4.86 0.23
C ALA A 36 2.52 4.87 1.14
N GLY A 37 3.67 4.54 0.55
CA GLY A 37 4.96 4.58 1.22
C GLY A 37 5.49 3.20 1.58
N GLN A 38 6.61 3.20 2.32
CA GLN A 38 7.32 1.98 2.69
C GLN A 38 6.51 1.02 3.58
N TRP A 39 5.48 1.52 4.26
CA TRP A 39 4.63 0.75 5.18
C TRP A 39 3.46 0.04 4.50
N THR A 40 3.31 0.17 3.19
CA THR A 40 2.15 -0.32 2.45
C THR A 40 2.28 -1.78 1.97
N TYR A 41 3.49 -2.31 1.87
CA TYR A 41 3.75 -3.67 1.35
C TYR A 41 5.01 -4.29 1.98
N SER A 42 5.07 -5.62 2.05
CA SER A 42 6.23 -6.39 2.52
C SER A 42 6.77 -7.30 1.41
N PRO A 43 8.07 -7.23 1.05
CA PRO A 43 9.11 -6.41 1.66
C PRO A 43 8.95 -4.92 1.37
N SER A 44 9.26 -4.10 2.37
CA SER A 44 9.23 -2.65 2.30
C SER A 44 10.42 -2.06 1.53
N GLY A 45 10.33 -0.80 1.12
CA GLY A 45 11.50 -0.03 0.68
C GLY A 45 11.16 1.12 -0.24
N LEU A 46 12.19 1.80 -0.74
CA LEU A 46 12.04 2.93 -1.68
C LEU A 46 11.24 2.56 -2.94
N PRO A 47 11.45 1.40 -3.60
CA PRO A 47 10.65 1.03 -4.76
C PRO A 47 9.15 0.92 -4.44
N ILE A 48 8.81 0.40 -3.27
CA ILE A 48 7.43 0.32 -2.78
C ILE A 48 6.86 1.73 -2.57
N SER A 49 7.62 2.65 -1.97
CA SER A 49 7.16 4.03 -1.77
C SER A 49 6.81 4.72 -3.09
N ILE A 50 7.64 4.56 -4.13
CA ILE A 50 7.40 5.16 -5.46
C ILE A 50 6.17 4.53 -6.11
N LEU A 51 6.10 3.19 -6.14
CA LEU A 51 5.01 2.44 -6.76
C LEU A 51 3.66 2.75 -6.11
N THR A 52 3.58 2.65 -4.78
CA THR A 52 2.35 2.86 -4.02
C THR A 52 1.93 4.32 -4.02
N GLY A 53 2.87 5.26 -4.07
CA GLY A 53 2.60 6.69 -4.26
C GLY A 53 1.83 6.97 -5.56
N LYS A 54 2.35 6.48 -6.69
CA LYS A 54 1.66 6.61 -7.99
C LYS A 54 0.28 5.95 -7.96
N LEU A 55 0.20 4.73 -7.46
CA LEU A 55 -1.03 3.96 -7.45
C LEU A 55 -2.13 4.62 -6.59
N SER A 56 -1.74 5.19 -5.45
CA SER A 56 -2.66 5.92 -4.58
C SER A 56 -3.17 7.20 -5.24
N ALA A 57 -2.29 7.95 -5.91
CA ALA A 57 -2.66 9.15 -6.65
C ALA A 57 -3.65 8.82 -7.79
N ASP A 58 -3.35 7.81 -8.61
CA ASP A 58 -4.23 7.37 -9.70
C ASP A 58 -5.62 6.95 -9.18
N ARG A 59 -5.66 6.25 -8.05
CA ARG A 59 -6.93 5.85 -7.40
C ARG A 59 -7.72 7.04 -6.88
N ALA A 60 -7.06 7.99 -6.22
CA ALA A 60 -7.71 9.21 -5.73
C ALA A 60 -8.32 10.03 -6.88
N ILE A 61 -7.57 10.24 -7.96
CA ILE A 61 -8.06 10.94 -9.16
C ILE A 61 -9.28 10.24 -9.75
N LYS A 62 -9.22 8.91 -9.89
CA LYS A 62 -10.34 8.11 -10.42
C LYS A 62 -11.58 8.14 -9.51
N ALA A 63 -11.38 8.11 -8.19
CA ALA A 63 -12.46 8.20 -7.22
C ALA A 63 -13.16 9.56 -7.28
N LEU A 64 -12.39 10.65 -7.40
CA LEU A 64 -12.91 12.01 -7.58
C LEU A 64 -13.69 12.16 -8.89
N ALA A 65 -13.20 11.58 -9.99
CA ALA A 65 -13.86 11.64 -11.29
C ALA A 65 -15.23 10.93 -11.31
N LYS A 66 -15.38 9.82 -10.57
CA LYS A 66 -16.66 9.08 -10.46
C LYS A 66 -17.73 9.78 -9.63
N ARG A 67 -17.36 10.79 -8.86
CA ARG A 67 -18.28 11.56 -8.00
C ARG A 67 -18.90 12.77 -8.71
N LYS A 68 -18.38 13.13 -9.89
CA LYS A 68 -19.00 14.14 -10.77
C LYS A 68 -20.11 13.49 -11.57
#